data_AF-A0A174HNQ3-F1
#
_entry.id   AF-A0A174HNQ3-F1
#
_cell.length_a   1.000
_cell.length_b   1.000
_cell.length_c   1.000
_cell.angle_alpha   90.00
_cell.angle_beta   90.00
_cell.angle_gamma   90.00
#
_symmetry.space_group_name_H-M   'P 1'
#
loop_
_entity.id
_entity.type
_entity.pdbx_description
1 polymer ?
#
loop_
_entity_poly.entity_id
_entity_poly.type
_entity_poly.pdbx_seq_one_letter_code
_entity_poly.pdbx_strand_id
1 'polypeptide(L)'
;MAAEYMHIGIPVLNRKEGMVYNEAMKFWVSNVDDYDFKIEYLKFEEGTPFPEILSKQPHVAYRVDDLDGYAKQADRIIFGPVDAGPGVRLAFVIWDDAIIELYEEK
;
A
#
# COMPACT_ATOMS: atom_id res chain seq x y z
N MET A 1 5.73 0.91 19.22
CA MET A 1 5.53 -0.01 18.09
C MET A 1 4.23 -0.75 18.30
N ALA A 2 3.18 -0.19 17.71
CA ALA A 2 1.86 -0.76 17.57
C ALA A 2 1.50 -0.72 16.09
N ALA A 3 0.82 -1.77 15.61
CA ALA A 3 0.35 -1.88 14.24
C ALA A 3 -1.13 -2.25 14.26
N GLU A 4 -1.95 -1.46 13.56
CA GLU A 4 -3.38 -1.69 13.40
C GLU A 4 -3.66 -2.06 11.95
N TYR A 5 -4.34 -3.19 11.73
CA TYR A 5 -4.70 -3.65 10.40
C TYR A 5 -5.64 -2.64 9.73
N MET A 6 -5.33 -2.27 8.49
CA MET A 6 -6.16 -1.38 7.68
C MET A 6 -6.90 -2.16 6.60
N HIS A 7 -6.16 -2.80 5.69
CA HIS A 7 -6.72 -3.49 4.53
C HIS A 7 -5.72 -4.49 3.93
N ILE A 8 -6.19 -5.30 2.99
CA ILE A 8 -5.34 -6.06 2.06
C ILE A 8 -5.47 -5.46 0.65
N GLY A 9 -4.34 -5.12 0.04
CA GLY A 9 -4.28 -4.66 -1.34
C GLY A 9 -4.05 -5.82 -2.29
N ILE A 10 -4.91 -5.97 -3.29
CA ILE A 10 -4.87 -7.05 -4.28
C ILE A 10 -4.71 -6.43 -5.68
N PRO A 11 -3.56 -6.65 -6.35
CA PRO A 11 -3.41 -6.20 -7.73
C PRO A 11 -4.32 -7.00 -8.67
N VAL A 12 -4.93 -6.31 -9.64
CA VAL A 12 -5.81 -6.88 -10.65
C VAL A 12 -5.43 -6.40 -12.05
N LEU A 13 -5.64 -7.26 -13.04
CA LEU A 13 -5.36 -6.93 -14.45
C LEU A 13 -6.47 -6.08 -15.08
N ASN A 14 -7.70 -6.23 -14.61
CA ASN A 14 -8.88 -5.56 -15.15
C ASN A 14 -9.48 -4.64 -14.10
N ARG A 15 -9.99 -3.48 -14.54
CA ARG A 15 -10.72 -2.57 -13.67
C ARG A 15 -11.99 -3.23 -13.14
N LYS A 16 -12.34 -2.88 -11.91
CA LYS A 16 -13.65 -3.17 -11.31
C LYS A 16 -14.52 -1.91 -11.36
N GLU A 17 -15.83 -2.10 -11.22
CA GLU A 17 -16.78 -1.00 -11.09
C GLU A 17 -16.46 -0.14 -9.84
N GLY A 18 -16.73 1.17 -9.91
CA GLY A 18 -16.49 2.10 -8.80
C GLY A 18 -15.04 2.52 -8.58
N MET A 19 -14.06 1.93 -9.28
CA MET A 19 -12.66 2.31 -9.13
C MET A 19 -12.39 3.75 -9.58
N VAL A 20 -11.58 4.46 -8.78
CA VAL A 20 -11.10 5.82 -9.05
C VAL A 20 -9.67 5.78 -9.54
N TYR A 21 -9.31 6.67 -10.47
CA TYR A 21 -7.95 6.76 -10.99
C TYR A 21 -7.10 7.77 -10.21
N ASN A 22 -5.91 7.37 -9.82
CA ASN A 22 -4.88 8.24 -9.27
C ASN A 22 -3.90 8.64 -10.39
N GLU A 23 -4.04 9.87 -10.91
CA GLU A 23 -3.22 10.38 -12.01
C GLU A 23 -1.73 10.44 -11.66
N ALA A 24 -1.37 10.86 -10.43
CA ALA A 24 0.02 11.05 -10.03
C ALA A 24 0.77 9.71 -9.91
N MET A 25 0.08 8.68 -9.43
CA MET A 25 0.67 7.38 -9.16
C MET A 25 0.32 6.32 -10.22
N LYS A 26 -0.52 6.69 -11.21
CA LYS A 26 -0.94 5.87 -12.36
C LYS A 26 -1.48 4.50 -11.97
N PHE A 27 -2.52 4.48 -11.15
CA PHE A 27 -3.25 3.26 -10.84
C PHE A 27 -4.75 3.55 -10.60
N TRP A 28 -5.59 2.54 -10.81
CA TRP A 28 -6.98 2.55 -10.39
C TRP A 28 -7.11 1.86 -9.04
N VAL A 29 -7.98 2.37 -8.19
CA VAL A 29 -8.18 1.88 -6.82
C VAL A 29 -9.65 1.78 -6.46
N SER A 30 -10.06 0.71 -5.79
CA SER A 30 -11.40 0.57 -5.21
C SER A 30 -11.47 1.16 -3.80
N ASN A 31 -12.67 1.46 -3.31
CA ASN A 31 -12.84 1.86 -1.93
C ASN A 31 -12.78 0.63 -0.99
N VAL A 32 -11.95 0.70 0.05
CA VAL A 32 -11.81 -0.40 1.04
C VAL A 32 -13.09 -0.64 1.84
N ASP A 33 -13.92 0.40 2.01
CA ASP A 33 -15.17 0.32 2.78
C ASP A 33 -16.31 -0.34 2.00
N ASP A 34 -16.11 -0.65 0.71
CA ASP A 34 -17.07 -1.44 -0.08
C ASP A 34 -17.12 -2.91 0.39
N TYR A 35 -16.15 -3.35 1.20
CA TYR A 35 -16.06 -4.71 1.74
C TYR A 35 -15.83 -4.72 3.26
N ASP A 36 -16.62 -5.50 4.00
CA ASP A 36 -16.39 -5.72 5.45
C ASP A 36 -14.99 -6.30 5.75
N PHE A 37 -14.42 -7.02 4.78
CA PHE A 37 -13.08 -7.61 4.86
C PHE A 37 -11.94 -6.64 4.56
N LYS A 38 -12.24 -5.36 4.30
CA LYS A 38 -11.26 -4.31 3.95
C LYS A 38 -10.34 -4.73 2.81
N ILE A 39 -10.92 -4.98 1.64
CA ILE A 39 -10.17 -5.34 0.44
C ILE A 39 -10.01 -4.10 -0.45
N GLU A 40 -8.77 -3.75 -0.76
CA GLU A 40 -8.43 -2.78 -1.79
C GLU A 40 -8.03 -3.52 -3.08
N TYR A 41 -8.65 -3.17 -4.20
CA TYR A 41 -8.21 -3.66 -5.51
C TYR A 41 -7.46 -2.57 -6.24
N LEU A 42 -6.32 -2.95 -6.83
CA LEU A 42 -5.41 -2.01 -7.50
C LEU A 42 -5.15 -2.47 -8.93
N LYS A 43 -5.43 -1.61 -9.92
CA LYS A 43 -4.95 -1.82 -11.30
C LYS A 43 -3.89 -0.80 -11.62
N PHE A 44 -2.64 -1.22 -11.61
CA PHE A 44 -1.51 -0.39 -12.02
C PHE A 44 -1.47 -0.19 -13.53
N GLU A 45 -1.08 1.00 -13.96
CA GLU A 45 -0.84 1.33 -15.37
C GLU A 45 0.66 1.38 -15.67
N GLU A 46 1.00 1.32 -16.96
CA GLU A 46 2.37 1.49 -17.41
C GLU A 46 2.95 2.85 -16.98
N GLY A 47 4.18 2.82 -16.47
CA GLY A 47 4.88 4.01 -15.98
C GLY A 47 4.45 4.47 -14.58
N THR A 48 3.70 3.65 -13.84
CA THR A 48 3.54 3.85 -12.38
C THR A 48 4.92 3.95 -11.71
N PRO A 49 5.11 4.82 -10.69
CA PRO A 49 6.37 4.91 -9.96
C PRO A 49 6.59 3.73 -9.00
N PHE A 50 5.56 2.91 -8.77
CA PHE A 50 5.66 1.76 -7.89
C PHE A 50 6.51 0.63 -8.49
N PRO A 51 7.29 -0.10 -7.67
CA PRO A 51 8.03 -1.25 -8.12
C PRO A 51 7.09 -2.36 -8.62
N GLU A 52 7.54 -3.08 -9.64
CA GLU A 52 6.75 -4.12 -10.33
C GLU A 52 6.19 -5.20 -9.39
N ILE A 53 6.84 -5.44 -8.24
CA ILE A 53 6.36 -6.43 -7.27
C ILE A 53 4.96 -6.09 -6.73
N LEU A 54 4.62 -4.80 -6.56
CA LEU A 54 3.32 -4.36 -6.05
C LEU A 54 2.18 -4.58 -7.06
N SER A 55 2.49 -4.68 -8.35
CA SER A 55 1.50 -5.02 -9.38
C SER A 55 1.32 -6.53 -9.58
N LYS A 56 2.12 -7.36 -8.89
CA LYS A 56 2.13 -8.82 -9.04
C LYS A 56 1.76 -9.58 -7.77
N GLN A 57 1.93 -8.98 -6.60
CA GLN A 57 1.70 -9.62 -5.31
C GLN A 57 0.82 -8.74 -4.43
N PRO A 58 -0.03 -9.36 -3.59
CA PRO A 58 -0.81 -8.61 -2.63
C PRO A 58 0.09 -8.02 -1.53
N HIS A 59 -0.41 -7.00 -0.87
CA HIS A 59 0.21 -6.45 0.34
C HIS A 59 -0.83 -6.34 1.46
N VAL A 60 -0.36 -6.26 2.69
CA VAL A 60 -1.19 -5.97 3.85
C VAL A 60 -0.79 -4.61 4.41
N ALA A 61 -1.77 -3.72 4.59
CA ALA A 61 -1.54 -2.39 5.10
C ALA A 61 -1.81 -2.30 6.60
N TYR A 62 -0.90 -1.65 7.30
CA TYR A 62 -1.02 -1.35 8.72
C TYR A 62 -0.79 0.12 9.00
N ARG A 63 -1.64 0.69 9.86
CA ARG A 63 -1.35 1.96 10.51
C ARG A 63 -0.36 1.70 11.64
N VAL A 64 0.75 2.43 11.66
CA VAL A 64 1.83 2.27 12.65
C VAL A 64 2.14 3.57 13.37
N ASP A 65 2.64 3.46 14.59
CA ASP A 65 3.07 4.59 15.44
C ASP A 65 4.53 5.02 15.20
N ASP A 66 5.34 4.19 14.54
CA ASP A 66 6.75 4.44 14.22
C ASP A 66 7.16 3.75 12.91
N LEU A 67 6.91 4.42 11.78
CA LEU A 67 7.23 3.88 10.45
C LEU A 67 8.72 3.56 10.31
N ASP A 68 9.60 4.44 10.78
CA ASP A 68 11.04 4.27 10.64
C ASP A 68 11.55 3.10 11.49
N GLY A 69 10.96 2.88 12.66
CA GLY A 69 11.24 1.73 13.53
C GLY A 69 10.88 0.40 12.87
N TYR A 70 9.68 0.29 12.28
CA TYR A 70 9.28 -0.90 11.52
C TYR A 70 10.12 -1.09 10.25
N ALA A 71 10.32 -0.05 9.46
CA ALA A 71 11.08 -0.15 8.21
C ALA A 71 12.54 -0.62 8.42
N LYS A 72 13.16 -0.29 9.57
CA LYS A 72 14.52 -0.76 9.94
C LYS A 72 14.59 -2.25 10.31
N GLN A 73 13.48 -2.84 10.75
CA GLN A 73 13.40 -4.25 11.13
C GLN A 73 12.99 -5.15 9.97
N ALA A 74 12.38 -4.57 8.94
CA ALA A 74 12.01 -5.29 7.73
C ALA A 74 13.24 -5.82 6.98
N ASP A 75 13.07 -6.93 6.27
CA ASP A 75 14.14 -7.54 5.47
C ASP A 75 14.60 -6.62 4.35
N ARG A 76 13.65 -5.84 3.79
CA ARG A 76 13.93 -4.92 2.69
C ARG A 76 12.86 -3.82 2.60
N ILE A 77 13.29 -2.58 2.36
CA ILE A 77 12.40 -1.51 1.90
C ILE A 77 12.29 -1.60 0.37
N ILE A 78 11.06 -1.66 -0.15
CA ILE A 78 10.81 -1.74 -1.60
C ILE A 78 10.27 -0.46 -2.20
N PHE A 79 9.61 0.40 -1.41
CA PHE A 79 9.18 1.74 -1.82
C PHE A 79 9.10 2.68 -0.62
N GLY A 80 9.47 3.94 -0.82
CA GLY A 80 9.48 4.96 0.24
C GLY A 80 10.61 4.79 1.27
N PRO A 81 10.49 5.41 2.46
CA PRO A 81 9.35 6.22 2.91
C PRO A 81 9.12 7.48 2.07
N VAL A 82 7.87 7.85 1.84
CA VAL A 82 7.48 9.10 1.14
C VAL A 82 6.40 9.85 1.93
N ASP A 83 6.38 11.17 1.78
CA ASP A 83 5.25 11.99 2.22
C ASP A 83 4.07 11.77 1.27
N ALA A 84 2.96 11.27 1.81
CA ALA A 84 1.74 10.95 1.06
C ALA A 84 0.58 11.95 1.33
N GLY A 85 0.90 13.06 2.00
CA GLY A 85 -0.06 14.11 2.35
C GLY A 85 0.39 14.86 3.62
N PRO A 86 -0.34 15.90 4.03
CA PRO A 86 -0.04 16.62 5.27
C PRO A 86 -0.08 15.67 6.47
N GLY A 87 1.06 15.45 7.11
CA GLY A 87 1.18 14.57 8.29
C GLY A 87 1.17 13.07 7.99
N VAL A 88 1.09 12.66 6.73
CA VAL A 88 0.99 11.24 6.33
C VAL A 88 2.27 10.78 5.65
N ARG A 89 2.81 9.65 6.10
CA ARG A 89 3.95 8.96 5.51
C ARG A 89 3.58 7.53 5.14
N LEU A 90 4.19 7.04 4.07
CA LEU A 90 3.95 5.70 3.55
C LEU A 90 5.25 5.03 3.14
N ALA A 91 5.38 3.73 3.41
CA ALA A 91 6.43 2.88 2.88
C ALA A 91 5.89 1.48 2.57
N PHE A 92 6.48 0.80 1.60
CA PHE A 92 6.29 -0.64 1.40
C PHE A 92 7.57 -1.38 1.72
N VAL A 93 7.45 -2.46 2.47
CA VAL A 93 8.57 -3.30 2.89
C VAL A 93 8.28 -4.78 2.65
N ILE A 94 9.34 -5.58 2.57
CA ILE A 94 9.27 -7.04 2.70
C ILE A 94 9.56 -7.40 4.15
N TRP A 95 8.66 -8.15 4.75
CA TRP A 95 8.78 -8.69 6.09
C TRP A 95 8.36 -10.15 6.08
N ASP A 96 9.30 -11.07 6.26
CA ASP A 96 9.05 -12.52 6.24
C ASP A 96 8.27 -12.96 5.00
N ASP A 97 8.83 -12.64 3.82
CA ASP A 97 8.25 -12.85 2.48
C ASP A 97 6.91 -12.12 2.20
N ALA A 98 6.30 -11.44 3.17
CA ALA A 98 5.09 -10.66 2.98
C ALA A 98 5.41 -9.22 2.59
N ILE A 99 4.58 -8.64 1.71
CA ILE A 99 4.62 -7.20 1.43
C ILE A 99 3.76 -6.48 2.44
N ILE A 100 4.35 -5.55 3.18
CA ILE A 100 3.67 -4.74 4.18
C ILE A 100 3.69 -3.28 3.76
N GLU A 101 2.51 -2.66 3.69
CA GLU A 101 2.38 -1.21 3.63
C GLU A 101 2.37 -0.65 5.06
N LEU A 102 3.32 0.23 5.34
CA LEU A 102 3.43 0.98 6.58
C LEU A 102 2.85 2.36 6.34
N TYR A 103 1.73 2.65 7.00
CA TYR A 103 1.07 3.94 6.98
C TYR A 103 1.25 4.63 8.35
N GLU A 104 1.81 5.83 8.37
CA GLU A 104 1.99 6.64 9.59
C GLU A 104 1.31 7.99 9.41
N GLU A 105 0.44 8.35 10.34
CA GLU A 105 -0.22 9.65 10.41
C GLU A 105 0.17 10.34 11.72
N LYS A 106 0.72 11.55 11.65
CA LYS A 106 1.19 12.37 12.78
C LYS A 106 0.28 13.55 13.11
#